data_AF-A0AAV1VQ11-F1
#
_entry.id   AF-A0AAV1VQ11-F1
#
_cell.length_a   1.000
_cell.length_b   1.000
_cell.length_c   1.000
_cell.angle_alpha   90.00
_cell.angle_beta   90.00
_cell.angle_gamma   90.00
#
_symmetry.space_group_name_H-M   'P 1'
#
loop_
_entity.id
_entity.type
_entity.pdbx_description
1 polymer ?
#
loop_
_entity_poly.entity_id
_entity_poly.type
_entity_poly.pdbx_seq_one_letter_code
_entity_poly.pdbx_strand_id
1 'polypeptide(L)'
;MDNITASEVAGLGVGTLLLCATLAAPKIDALFSSSQRSSLGMCKKCGNLRRLACSKCKGTGSVKDGGIFGINLADDLYESLGNRNSKVKQVACIKCQAKGYFSCPECSKV
;
A
#
# COMPACT_ATOMS: atom_id res chain seq x y z
N MET A 1 30.51 -6.59 -32.53
CA MET A 1 29.26 -7.37 -32.63
C MET A 1 29.00 -7.92 -31.25
N ASP A 2 28.17 -7.22 -30.49
CA ASP A 2 27.93 -7.48 -29.07
C ASP A 2 26.98 -8.66 -28.94
N ASN A 3 27.53 -9.84 -28.70
CA ASN A 3 26.78 -11.08 -28.66
C ASN A 3 26.23 -11.30 -27.25
N ILE A 4 24.97 -10.92 -27.04
CA ILE A 4 24.19 -11.39 -25.90
C ILE A 4 24.19 -12.93 -25.94
N THR A 5 24.70 -13.56 -24.88
CA THR A 5 24.80 -15.02 -24.82
C THR A 5 23.42 -15.62 -24.57
N ALA A 6 23.12 -16.80 -25.12
CA ALA A 6 21.81 -17.46 -24.93
C ALA A 6 21.39 -17.60 -23.45
N SER A 7 22.35 -17.79 -22.54
CA SER A 7 22.12 -17.79 -21.09
C SER A 7 21.65 -16.44 -20.53
N GLU A 8 22.09 -15.32 -21.10
CA GLU A 8 21.68 -13.98 -20.70
C GLU A 8 20.23 -13.68 -21.12
N VAL A 9 19.83 -14.08 -22.34
CA VAL A 9 18.43 -14.03 -22.79
C VAL A 9 17.53 -14.91 -21.92
N ALA A 10 17.97 -16.12 -21.56
CA ALA A 10 17.21 -17.00 -20.70
C ALA A 10 17.03 -16.41 -19.28
N GLY A 11 18.10 -15.84 -18.72
CA GLY A 11 18.07 -15.15 -17.43
C GLY A 11 17.12 -13.94 -17.43
N LEU A 12 17.18 -13.12 -18.49
CA LEU A 12 16.27 -11.98 -18.66
C LEU A 12 14.81 -12.43 -18.82
N GLY A 13 14.56 -13.50 -19.56
CA GLY A 13 13.22 -14.08 -19.74
C GLY A 13 12.62 -14.54 -18.41
N VAL A 14 13.33 -15.40 -17.68
CA VAL A 14 12.87 -15.93 -16.39
C VAL A 14 12.72 -14.82 -15.34
N GLY A 15 13.68 -13.88 -15.29
CA GLY A 15 13.62 -12.73 -14.39
C GLY A 15 12.42 -11.82 -14.66
N THR A 16 12.11 -11.54 -15.93
CA THR A 16 10.95 -10.73 -16.32
C THR A 16 9.64 -11.44 -15.97
N LEU A 17 9.56 -12.75 -16.21
CA LEU A 17 8.37 -13.54 -15.86
C LEU A 17 8.09 -13.52 -14.36
N LEU A 18 9.12 -13.72 -13.52
CA LEU A 18 9.00 -13.67 -12.06
C LEU A 18 8.58 -12.28 -11.57
N LEU A 19 9.13 -11.22 -12.15
CA LEU A 19 8.73 -9.85 -11.83
C LEU A 19 7.25 -9.61 -12.15
N CYS A 20 6.79 -10.02 -13.34
CA CYS A 20 5.39 -9.92 -13.74
C CYS A 20 4.47 -10.72 -12.81
N ALA A 21 4.85 -11.95 -12.44
CA ALA A 21 4.09 -12.77 -11.51
C ALA A 21 3.95 -12.10 -10.13
N THR A 22 5.04 -11.51 -9.63
CA THR A 22 5.07 -10.81 -8.32
C THR A 22 4.16 -9.58 -8.32
N LEU A 23 4.15 -8.81 -9.42
CA LEU A 23 3.26 -7.64 -9.55
C LEU A 23 1.79 -8.02 -9.75
N ALA A 24 1.51 -9.17 -10.39
CA ALA A 24 0.16 -9.64 -10.68
C ALA A 24 -0.52 -10.31 -9.47
N ALA A 25 0.24 -11.04 -8.64
CA ALA A 25 -0.30 -11.76 -7.48
C ALA A 25 -1.21 -10.91 -6.55
N PRO A 26 -0.79 -9.72 -6.06
CA PRO A 26 -1.65 -8.91 -5.17
C PRO A 26 -2.88 -8.33 -5.87
N LYS A 27 -2.83 -8.14 -7.21
CA LYS A 27 -3.99 -7.68 -7.98
C LYS A 27 -5.08 -8.76 -8.03
N ILE A 28 -4.67 -10.01 -8.26
CA ILE A 28 -5.58 -11.15 -8.34
C ILE A 28 -6.19 -11.44 -6.96
N ASP A 29 -5.38 -11.43 -5.90
CA ASP A 29 -5.86 -11.62 -4.52
C ASP A 29 -6.88 -10.54 -4.11
N ALA A 30 -6.63 -9.28 -4.48
CA ALA A 30 -7.57 -8.19 -4.25
C ALA A 30 -8.91 -8.39 -4.97
N LEU A 31 -8.89 -8.94 -6.18
CA LEU A 31 -10.11 -9.26 -6.93
C LEU A 31 -10.90 -10.38 -6.25
N PHE A 32 -10.25 -11.48 -5.87
CA PHE A 32 -10.93 -12.57 -5.16
C PHE A 32 -11.51 -12.11 -3.82
N SER A 33 -10.74 -11.33 -3.06
CA SER A 33 -11.23 -10.69 -1.83
C SER A 33 -12.45 -9.80 -2.09
N SER A 34 -12.45 -9.02 -3.17
CA SER A 34 -13.59 -8.16 -3.53
C SER A 34 -14.83 -8.96 -3.94
N SER A 35 -14.64 -10.07 -4.66
CA SER A 35 -15.70 -10.96 -5.12
C SER A 35 -16.36 -11.70 -3.95
N GLN A 36 -15.56 -12.28 -3.05
CA GLN A 36 -16.07 -12.94 -1.85
C GLN A 36 -16.84 -11.98 -0.94
N ARG A 37 -16.31 -10.77 -0.71
CA ARG A 37 -17.00 -9.73 0.08
C ARG A 37 -18.34 -9.32 -0.53
N SER A 38 -18.43 -9.30 -1.86
CA SER A 38 -19.67 -8.96 -2.57
C SER A 38 -20.74 -10.03 -2.40
N SER A 39 -20.35 -11.31 -2.39
CA SER A 39 -21.26 -12.44 -2.13
C SER A 39 -21.81 -12.44 -0.69
N LEU A 40 -20.97 -12.05 0.28
CA LEU A 40 -21.34 -11.94 1.70
C LEU A 40 -22.16 -10.69 2.06
N GLY A 41 -22.63 -9.92 1.07
CA GLY A 41 -23.41 -8.69 1.32
C GLY A 41 -22.63 -7.61 2.08
N MET A 42 -21.29 -7.64 2.02
CA MET A 42 -20.47 -6.65 2.71
C MET A 42 -20.53 -5.31 1.98
N CYS A 43 -20.45 -4.20 2.72
CA CYS A 43 -20.39 -2.88 2.11
C CYS A 43 -19.19 -2.79 1.17
N LYS A 44 -19.45 -2.51 -0.11
CA LYS A 44 -18.43 -2.45 -1.18
C LYS A 44 -17.32 -1.43 -0.93
N LYS A 45 -17.61 -0.39 -0.13
CA LYS A 45 -16.67 0.69 0.18
C LYS A 45 -15.80 0.39 1.40
N CYS A 46 -16.41 -0.07 2.50
CA CYS A 46 -15.74 -0.27 3.80
C CYS A 46 -15.40 -1.73 4.11
N GLY A 47 -15.91 -2.70 3.34
CA GLY A 47 -15.84 -4.12 3.70
C GLY A 47 -16.44 -4.40 5.08
N ASN A 48 -17.55 -3.74 5.44
CA ASN A 48 -18.18 -3.77 6.78
C ASN A 48 -17.31 -3.32 7.96
N LEU A 49 -16.11 -2.77 7.74
CA LEU A 49 -15.29 -2.20 8.81
C LEU A 49 -15.88 -0.91 9.42
N ARG A 50 -16.91 -0.33 8.77
CA ARG A 50 -17.56 0.95 9.14
C ARG A 50 -16.62 2.16 9.21
N ARG A 51 -15.35 1.98 8.87
CA ARG A 51 -14.29 2.98 8.89
C ARG A 51 -13.44 2.87 7.62
N LEU A 52 -12.99 4.00 7.11
CA LEU A 52 -12.11 4.13 5.95
C LEU A 52 -10.82 4.81 6.40
N ALA A 53 -9.67 4.20 6.09
CA ALA A 53 -8.38 4.78 6.44
C ALA A 53 -8.22 6.17 5.79
N CYS A 54 -7.67 7.12 6.55
CA CYS A 54 -7.42 8.45 6.02
C CYS A 54 -6.32 8.37 4.96
N SER A 55 -6.63 8.82 3.74
CA SER A 55 -5.68 8.77 2.63
C SER A 55 -4.39 9.58 2.86
N LYS A 56 -4.43 10.59 3.74
CA LYS A 56 -3.29 11.49 4.00
C LYS A 56 -2.28 10.87 4.98
N CYS A 57 -2.75 10.20 6.03
CA CYS A 57 -1.90 9.57 7.03
C CYS A 57 -1.90 8.03 6.94
N LYS A 58 -2.51 7.45 5.90
CA LYS A 58 -2.62 6.00 5.68
C LYS A 58 -3.09 5.20 6.92
N GLY A 59 -3.93 5.78 7.77
CA GLY A 59 -4.42 5.10 8.99
C GLY A 59 -3.72 5.46 10.30
N THR A 60 -2.55 6.11 10.29
CA THR A 60 -1.75 6.32 11.53
C THR A 60 -2.27 7.43 12.43
N GLY A 61 -3.03 8.40 11.90
CA GLY A 61 -3.45 9.60 12.63
C GLY A 61 -2.38 10.70 12.69
N SER A 62 -1.18 10.44 12.20
CA SER A 62 -0.08 11.42 12.16
C SER A 62 0.61 11.44 10.80
N VAL A 63 1.22 12.57 10.47
CA VAL A 63 2.07 12.73 9.28
C VAL A 63 3.47 13.14 9.75
N LYS A 64 4.51 12.55 9.13
CA LYS A 64 5.90 12.98 9.35
C LYS A 64 6.02 14.45 8.89
N ASP A 65 6.50 15.33 9.76
CA ASP A 65 6.74 16.75 9.48
C ASP A 65 7.97 16.86 8.58
N GLY A 66 7.75 17.10 7.28
CA GLY A 66 8.80 17.02 6.26
C GLY A 66 8.27 16.67 4.88
N GLY A 67 7.52 17.59 4.25
CA GLY A 67 7.41 17.78 2.80
C GLY A 67 7.13 16.59 1.86
N ILE A 68 5.88 16.47 1.42
CA ILE A 68 5.29 16.18 0.09
C ILE A 68 5.93 15.17 -0.92
N PHE A 69 7.19 14.72 -0.83
CA PHE A 69 7.80 13.81 -1.81
C PHE A 69 8.13 12.43 -1.22
N GLY A 70 7.08 11.71 -0.79
CA GLY A 70 7.16 10.33 -0.31
C GLY A 70 7.06 9.30 -1.44
N ILE A 71 7.93 9.37 -2.45
CA ILE A 71 8.19 8.24 -3.36
C ILE A 71 9.63 7.77 -3.18
N ASN A 72 10.02 7.41 -1.96
CA ASN A 72 11.24 6.62 -1.78
C ASN A 72 10.86 5.26 -1.19
N LEU A 73 10.39 4.38 -2.07
CA LEU A 73 10.29 2.94 -1.81
C LEU A 73 11.62 2.38 -1.26
N ALA A 74 12.75 2.98 -1.67
CA ALA A 74 14.08 2.66 -1.19
C ALA A 74 14.35 3.10 0.26
N ASP A 75 13.77 4.22 0.71
CA ASP A 75 13.96 4.77 2.06
C ASP A 75 13.16 3.97 3.10
N ASP A 76 11.96 3.51 2.72
CA ASP A 76 11.09 2.66 3.55
C ASP A 76 11.71 1.27 3.78
N LEU A 77 12.39 0.71 2.75
CA LEU A 77 13.16 -0.53 2.88
C LEU A 77 14.46 -0.34 3.67
N TYR A 78 15.12 0.82 3.56
CA TYR A 78 16.32 1.15 4.32
C TYR A 78 16.03 1.39 5.80
N GLU A 79 14.93 2.07 6.16
CA GLU A 79 14.47 2.18 7.56
C GLU A 79 14.06 0.82 8.14
N SER A 80 13.50 -0.09 7.33
CA SER A 80 13.11 -1.43 7.79
C SER A 80 14.32 -2.36 8.06
N LEU A 81 15.46 -2.15 7.39
CA LEU A 81 16.69 -2.92 7.60
C LEU A 81 17.69 -2.21 8.53
N GLY A 82 17.63 -0.87 8.57
CA GLY A 82 18.52 0.00 9.31
C GLY A 82 17.78 0.67 10.46
N ASN A 83 17.68 -0.04 11.58
CA ASN A 83 17.36 0.54 12.89
C ASN A 83 18.10 1.87 13.09
N ARG A 84 17.39 3.01 13.08
CA ARG A 84 17.71 4.25 13.83
C ARG A 84 16.62 5.31 13.67
N ASN A 85 15.70 5.33 14.63
CA ASN A 85 15.44 6.47 15.53
C ASN A 85 15.58 7.90 14.97
N SER A 86 15.17 8.17 13.74
CA SER A 86 14.98 9.54 13.29
C SER A 86 13.67 10.01 13.93
N LYS A 87 13.78 10.85 14.96
CA LYS A 87 12.65 11.57 15.56
C LYS A 87 12.13 12.59 14.54
N VAL A 88 11.65 12.12 13.39
CA VAL A 88 10.87 12.92 12.47
C VAL A 88 9.64 13.31 13.26
N LYS A 89 9.49 14.61 13.56
CA LYS A 89 8.37 15.11 14.34
C LYS A 89 7.10 14.61 13.66
N GLN A 90 6.29 13.85 14.38
CA GLN A 90 5.01 13.41 13.86
C GLN A 90 3.97 14.47 14.23
N VAL A 91 3.35 15.08 13.24
CA VAL A 91 2.28 16.05 13.43
C VAL A 91 0.95 15.35 13.32
N ALA A 92 0.00 15.73 14.16
CA ALA A 92 -1.38 15.28 14.06
C ALA A 92 -1.94 15.52 12.65
N CYS A 93 -2.52 14.49 12.04
CA CYS A 93 -3.11 14.62 10.72
C CYS A 93 -4.38 15.47 10.83
N ILE A 94 -4.31 16.71 10.34
CA ILE A 94 -5.45 17.65 10.34
C ILE A 94 -6.67 17.10 9.60
N LYS A 95 -6.47 16.28 8.56
CA LYS A 95 -7.54 15.79 7.69
C LYS A 95 -8.48 14.84 8.43
N CYS A 96 -7.94 13.96 9.27
CA CYS A 96 -8.72 13.04 10.11
C CYS A 96 -8.76 13.45 11.57
N GLN A 97 -8.26 14.65 11.91
CA GLN A 97 -8.16 15.14 13.29
C GLN A 97 -7.48 14.12 14.22
N ALA A 98 -6.33 13.59 13.79
CA ALA A 98 -5.58 12.55 14.48
C ALA A 98 -6.27 11.17 14.66
N LYS A 99 -7.50 10.97 14.17
CA LYS A 99 -8.19 9.68 14.29
C LYS A 99 -7.61 8.57 13.42
N GLY A 100 -6.94 8.94 12.32
CA GLY A 100 -6.41 7.97 11.35
C GLY A 100 -7.45 7.44 10.35
N TYR A 101 -8.74 7.58 10.60
CA TYR A 101 -9.82 7.07 9.75
C TYR A 101 -11.02 8.02 9.69
N PHE A 102 -11.93 7.75 8.77
CA PHE A 102 -13.26 8.36 8.64
C PHE A 102 -14.34 7.29 8.79
N SER A 103 -15.51 7.65 9.28
CA SER A 103 -16.67 6.75 9.24
C SER A 103 -17.08 6.50 7.78
N CYS A 104 -17.47 5.27 7.47
CA CYS A 104 -17.91 4.96 6.12
C CYS A 104 -19.29 5.59 5.85
N PRO A 105 -19.44 6.41 4.79
CA PRO A 105 -20.70 7.09 4.52
C PRO A 105 -21.86 6.14 4.17
N GLU A 106 -21.55 4.95 3.65
CA GLU A 106 -22.54 3.96 3.19
C GLU A 106 -23.04 3.07 4.34
N CYS A 107 -22.17 2.73 5.29
CA CYS A 107 -22.37 1.63 6.23
C CYS A 107 -22.26 2.06 7.71
N SER A 108 -21.94 3.33 7.98
CA SER A 108 -21.73 3.85 9.35
C SER A 108 -22.88 4.70 9.88
N LYS A 109 -23.98 4.85 9.14
CA LYS A 109 -25.20 5.42 9.73
C LYS A 109 -25.68 4.44 10.79
N VAL A 110 -25.69 4.91 12.04
CA VAL A 110 -26.28 4.21 13.19
C VAL A 110 -27.78 4.15 12.98
#